data_AF-A0A9D1U344-F1
#
_entry.id   AF-A0A9D1U344-F1
#
_cell.length_a   1.000
_cell.length_b   1.000
_cell.length_c   1.000
_cell.angle_alpha   90.00
_cell.angle_beta   90.00
_cell.angle_gamma   90.00
#
_symmetry.space_group_name_H-M   'P 1'
#
loop_
_entity.id
_entity.type
_entity.pdbx_description
1 polymer ?
#
loop_
_entity_poly.entity_id
_entity_poly.type
_entity_poly.pdbx_seq_one_letter_code
_entity_poly.pdbx_strand_id
1 'polypeptide(L)'
;MKGFWKAGRLETRHINRWLTDNCFGDYYTRRGFNYAERELITFCFLAAQGGVEPQLTSHVKANLRNGNSKELLIEVISQNIPYIGYPRSLNALRCVQKATQEKLN
;
A
#
# COMPACT_ATOMS: atom_id res chain seq x y z
N MET A 1 11.75 5.21 8.08
CA MET A 1 11.38 6.64 8.23
C MET A 1 11.92 7.23 9.53
N LYS A 2 13.25 7.30 9.70
CA LYS A 2 13.82 7.88 10.95
C LYS A 2 13.58 9.40 10.95
N GLY A 3 13.02 9.92 12.04
CA GLY A 3 12.79 11.37 12.21
C GLY A 3 11.55 11.95 11.53
N PHE A 4 10.78 11.17 10.76
CA PHE A 4 9.59 11.67 10.05
C PHE A 4 8.53 12.26 10.99
N TRP A 5 8.39 11.71 12.20
CA TRP A 5 7.46 12.19 13.23
C TRP A 5 7.73 13.62 13.72
N LYS A 6 8.94 14.17 13.49
CA LYS A 6 9.29 15.57 13.77
C LYS A 6 9.18 16.48 12.54
N ALA A 7 9.02 15.90 11.36
CA ALA A 7 9.03 16.64 10.10
C ALA A 7 7.74 17.44 9.90
N GLY A 8 7.81 18.46 9.05
CA GLY A 8 6.68 19.33 8.71
C GLY A 8 6.52 20.56 9.60
N ARG A 9 5.55 21.39 9.23
CA ARG A 9 5.20 22.63 9.92
C ARG A 9 4.56 22.31 11.28
N LEU A 10 4.69 23.20 12.26
CA LEU A 10 4.26 22.94 13.64
C LEU A 10 2.76 22.62 13.73
N GLU A 11 1.96 23.31 12.93
CA GLU A 11 0.50 23.16 12.86
C GLU A 11 0.03 21.78 12.37
N THR A 12 0.83 21.07 11.57
CA THR A 12 0.47 19.74 11.01
C THR A 12 1.37 18.60 11.48
N ARG A 13 2.47 18.89 12.22
CA ARG A 13 3.44 17.88 12.70
C ARG A 13 2.80 16.74 13.47
N HIS A 14 1.74 17.04 14.23
CA HIS A 14 1.03 16.03 15.00
C HIS A 14 0.48 14.90 14.11
N ILE A 15 0.09 15.19 12.86
CA ILE A 15 -0.35 14.18 11.89
C ILE A 15 0.78 13.20 11.55
N ASN A 16 2.00 13.72 11.29
CA ASN A 16 3.17 12.88 11.03
C ASN A 16 3.51 12.01 12.24
N ARG A 17 3.41 12.58 13.44
CA ARG A 17 3.59 11.84 14.69
C ARG A 17 2.56 10.71 14.81
N TRP A 18 1.27 11.01 14.65
CA TRP A 18 0.20 10.01 14.73
C TRP A 18 0.36 8.91 13.69
N LEU A 19 0.71 9.26 12.45
CA LEU A 19 1.00 8.27 11.41
C LEU A 19 2.12 7.32 11.85
N THR A 20 3.24 7.87 12.33
CA THR A 20 4.37 7.02 12.73
C THR A 20 4.07 6.14 13.93
N ASP A 21 3.35 6.68 14.92
CA ASP A 21 3.06 6.01 16.18
C ASP A 21 2.03 4.90 15.95
N ASN A 22 0.92 5.22 15.27
CA ASN A 22 -0.13 4.25 14.98
C ASN A 22 0.35 3.17 14.01
N CYS A 23 0.89 3.54 12.85
CA CYS A 23 1.28 2.56 11.84
C CYS A 23 2.50 1.75 12.30
N PHE A 24 3.63 2.40 12.58
CA PHE A 24 4.90 1.70 12.79
C PHE A 24 5.18 1.38 14.26
N GLY A 25 4.65 2.17 15.20
CA GLY A 25 4.81 1.93 16.64
C GLY A 25 3.85 0.86 17.19
N ASP A 26 2.62 0.81 16.68
CA ASP A 26 1.61 -0.16 17.11
C ASP A 26 1.34 -1.24 16.03
N TYR A 27 0.63 -0.92 14.94
CA TYR A 27 0.09 -1.96 14.06
C TYR A 27 1.13 -2.90 13.43
N TYR A 28 2.29 -2.38 13.02
CA TYR A 28 3.37 -3.19 12.46
C TYR A 28 4.17 -3.99 13.51
N THR A 29 4.05 -3.67 14.81
CA THR A 29 4.72 -4.43 15.89
C THR A 29 3.87 -5.60 16.38
N ARG A 30 2.58 -5.64 16.03
CA ARG A 30 1.69 -6.76 16.35
C ARG A 30 2.15 -8.05 15.67
N ARG A 31 1.90 -9.19 16.33
CA ARG A 31 2.15 -10.54 15.78
C ARG A 31 0.89 -11.07 15.09
N GLY A 32 1.01 -12.17 14.36
CA GLY A 32 -0.11 -12.87 13.69
C GLY A 32 -0.01 -12.89 12.16
N PHE A 33 0.49 -11.81 11.55
CA PHE A 33 0.82 -11.75 10.13
C PHE A 33 2.27 -11.29 9.93
N ASN A 34 2.95 -11.89 8.96
CA ASN A 34 4.25 -11.44 8.48
C ASN A 34 4.11 -10.16 7.62
N TYR A 35 5.23 -9.54 7.24
CA TYR A 35 5.19 -8.28 6.49
C TYR A 35 4.61 -8.41 5.09
N ALA A 36 4.76 -9.55 4.42
CA ALA A 36 4.18 -9.77 3.10
C ALA A 36 2.65 -9.86 3.18
N GLU A 37 2.13 -10.58 4.18
CA GLU A 37 0.69 -10.70 4.43
C GLU A 37 0.06 -9.35 4.79
N ARG A 38 0.72 -8.57 5.65
CA ARG A 38 0.26 -7.22 6.03
C ARG A 38 0.18 -6.29 4.84
N GLU A 39 1.22 -6.25 4.01
CA GLU A 39 1.23 -5.42 2.80
C GLU A 39 0.17 -5.87 1.78
N LEU A 40 -0.12 -7.16 1.70
CA LEU A 40 -1.17 -7.68 0.82
C LEU A 40 -2.56 -7.20 1.28
N ILE A 41 -2.83 -7.24 2.59
CA ILE A 41 -4.06 -6.72 3.19
C ILE A 41 -4.18 -5.21 2.95
N THR A 42 -3.10 -4.44 3.15
CA THR A 42 -3.08 -3.01 2.87
C THR A 42 -3.34 -2.71 1.38
N PHE A 43 -2.79 -3.52 0.47
CA PHE A 43 -3.07 -3.41 -0.96
C PHE A 43 -4.55 -3.62 -1.28
N CYS A 44 -5.18 -4.67 -0.72
CA CYS A 44 -6.63 -4.90 -0.86
C CYS A 44 -7.44 -3.69 -0.38
N PHE A 45 -7.11 -3.16 0.79
CA PHE A 45 -7.82 -2.04 1.38
C PHE A 45 -7.71 -0.77 0.52
N LEU A 46 -6.51 -0.42 0.06
CA LEU A 46 -6.29 0.76 -0.77
C LEU A 46 -6.95 0.62 -2.15
N ALA A 47 -6.92 -0.57 -2.76
CA ALA A 47 -7.64 -0.86 -3.99
C ALA A 47 -9.16 -0.70 -3.80
N ALA A 48 -9.69 -1.19 -2.67
CA ALA A 48 -11.09 -1.04 -2.33
C ALA A 48 -11.49 0.41 -1.99
N GLN A 49 -10.62 1.19 -1.35
CA GLN A 49 -10.90 2.58 -0.97
C GLN A 49 -11.07 3.49 -2.22
N GLY A 50 -10.18 3.35 -3.21
CA GLY A 50 -10.16 4.19 -4.40
C GLY A 50 -9.75 5.65 -4.13
N GLY A 51 -9.33 6.39 -5.17
CA GLY A 51 -8.89 7.79 -5.03
C GLY A 51 -7.57 7.98 -4.26
N VAL A 52 -6.85 6.88 -4.01
CA VAL A 52 -5.59 6.81 -3.29
C VAL A 52 -4.51 6.12 -4.13
N GLU A 53 -4.58 6.28 -5.46
CA GLU A 53 -3.66 5.66 -6.43
C GLU A 53 -2.18 5.94 -6.14
N PRO A 54 -1.75 7.13 -5.65
CA PRO A 54 -0.37 7.35 -5.23
C PRO A 54 0.08 6.41 -4.10
N GLN A 55 -0.78 6.22 -3.09
CA GLN A 55 -0.54 5.32 -1.97
C GLN A 55 -0.57 3.87 -2.44
N LEU A 56 -1.58 3.50 -3.24
CA LEU A 56 -1.70 2.16 -3.81
C LEU A 56 -0.46 1.77 -4.63
N THR A 57 0.04 2.68 -5.48
CA THR A 57 1.28 2.46 -6.25
C THR A 57 2.50 2.26 -5.34
N SER A 58 2.61 3.04 -4.25
CA SER A 58 3.67 2.87 -3.26
C SER A 58 3.60 1.51 -2.57
N HIS A 59 2.39 1.06 -2.22
CA HIS A 59 2.17 -0.24 -1.57
C HIS A 59 2.30 -1.42 -2.54
N VAL A 60 2.09 -1.26 -3.84
CA VAL A 60 2.51 -2.27 -4.83
C VAL A 60 4.03 -2.47 -4.75
N LYS A 61 4.82 -1.39 -4.76
CA LYS A 61 6.29 -1.50 -4.65
C LYS A 61 6.74 -2.09 -3.31
N ALA A 62 5.98 -1.87 -2.23
CA ALA A 62 6.23 -2.50 -0.94
C ALA A 62 5.94 -4.01 -0.98
N ASN A 63 4.80 -4.42 -1.55
CA ASN A 63 4.44 -5.82 -1.76
C ASN A 63 5.54 -6.58 -2.51
N LEU A 64 6.01 -6.03 -3.65
CA LEU A 64 7.09 -6.64 -4.45
C LEU A 64 8.39 -6.78 -3.64
N ARG A 65 8.78 -5.77 -2.87
CA ARG A 65 9.96 -5.82 -2.00
C ARG A 65 9.83 -6.83 -0.86
N ASN A 66 8.61 -7.09 -0.40
CA ASN A 66 8.32 -8.06 0.65
C ASN A 66 8.13 -9.50 0.10
N GLY A 67 8.30 -9.71 -1.21
CA GLY A 67 8.30 -11.04 -1.84
C GLY A 67 6.96 -11.46 -2.45
N ASN A 68 5.91 -10.63 -2.40
CA ASN A 68 4.68 -10.91 -3.12
C ASN A 68 4.91 -10.66 -4.62
N SER A 69 4.49 -11.60 -5.48
CA SER A 69 4.70 -11.49 -6.92
C SER A 69 3.69 -10.53 -7.57
N LYS A 70 4.04 -10.03 -8.76
CA LYS A 70 3.10 -9.24 -9.58
C LYS A 70 1.84 -10.04 -9.91
N GLU A 71 2.03 -11.33 -10.19
CA GLU A 71 0.98 -12.28 -10.54
C GLU A 71 -0.02 -12.42 -9.38
N LEU A 72 0.48 -12.58 -8.15
CA LEU A 72 -0.36 -12.63 -6.95
C LEU A 72 -1.18 -11.34 -6.77
N LEU A 73 -0.59 -10.17 -7.02
CA LEU A 73 -1.34 -8.90 -6.92
C LEU A 73 -2.46 -8.81 -7.98
N ILE A 74 -2.25 -9.35 -9.18
CA ILE A 74 -3.27 -9.41 -10.23
C ILE A 74 -4.37 -10.42 -9.85
N GLU A 75 -4.03 -11.57 -9.27
CA GLU A 75 -5.00 -12.53 -8.74
C GLU A 75 -5.86 -11.92 -7.63
N VAL A 76 -5.25 -11.18 -6.70
CA VAL A 76 -5.97 -10.46 -5.65
C VAL A 76 -6.91 -9.40 -6.23
N ILE A 77 -6.48 -8.62 -7.24
CA ILE A 77 -7.37 -7.70 -7.94
C ILE A 77 -8.55 -8.48 -8.54
N SER A 78 -8.27 -9.61 -9.20
CA SER A 78 -9.28 -10.42 -9.88
C SER A 78 -10.32 -10.98 -8.91
N GLN A 79 -9.89 -11.48 -7.75
CA GLN A 79 -10.78 -11.93 -6.67
C GLN A 79 -11.61 -10.79 -6.08
N ASN A 80 -11.08 -9.57 -6.08
CA ASN A 80 -11.78 -8.40 -5.55
C ASN A 80 -12.78 -7.77 -6.52
N ILE A 81 -12.74 -8.08 -7.83
CA ILE A 81 -13.65 -7.51 -8.85
C ILE A 81 -15.13 -7.55 -8.42
N PRO A 82 -15.68 -8.67 -7.91
CA PRO A 82 -17.09 -8.73 -7.49
C PRO A 82 -17.43 -7.80 -6.33
N TYR A 83 -16.45 -7.44 -5.50
CA TYR A 83 -16.65 -6.64 -4.28
C TYR A 83 -16.42 -5.15 -4.50
N ILE A 84 -15.49 -4.77 -5.38
CA ILE A 84 -15.07 -3.36 -5.58
C ILE A 84 -15.41 -2.82 -6.96
N GLY A 85 -15.88 -3.67 -7.88
CA GLY A 85 -16.26 -3.34 -9.25
C GLY A 85 -15.08 -3.06 -10.18
N TYR A 86 -15.38 -2.97 -11.48
CA TYR A 86 -14.38 -2.73 -12.52
C TYR A 86 -13.60 -1.41 -12.38
N PRO A 87 -14.21 -0.25 -12.06
CA PRO A 87 -13.46 1.01 -12.01
C PRO A 87 -12.28 0.98 -11.03
N ARG A 88 -12.51 0.48 -9.81
CA ARG A 88 -11.46 0.38 -8.78
C ARG A 88 -10.43 -0.69 -9.13
N SER A 89 -10.88 -1.82 -9.68
CA SER A 89 -10.00 -2.91 -10.12
C SER A 89 -9.08 -2.47 -11.26
N LEU A 90 -9.57 -1.70 -12.23
CA LEU A 90 -8.78 -1.14 -13.32
C LEU A 90 -7.79 -0.07 -12.84
N ASN A 91 -8.16 0.75 -11.85
CA ASN A 91 -7.23 1.68 -11.20
C ASN A 91 -6.09 0.92 -10.51
N ALA A 92 -6.41 -0.15 -9.78
CA ALA A 92 -5.42 -1.00 -9.12
C ALA A 92 -4.48 -1.68 -10.12
N LEU A 93 -5.02 -2.23 -11.22
CA LEU A 93 -4.22 -2.85 -12.28
C LEU A 93 -3.24 -1.84 -12.91
N ARG A 94 -3.67 -0.60 -13.17
CA ARG A 94 -2.78 0.47 -13.64
C ARG A 94 -1.67 0.80 -12.63
N CYS A 95 -1.98 0.81 -11.34
CA CYS A 95 -0.98 1.00 -10.29
C CYS A 95 0.06 -0.14 -10.29
N VAL A 96 -0.37 -1.39 -10.49
CA VAL A 96 0.52 -2.55 -10.63
C VAL A 96 1.43 -2.43 -11.86
N GLN A 97 0.86 -2.09 -13.02
CA GLN A 97 1.63 -1.88 -14.25
C GLN A 97 2.66 -0.76 -14.10
N LYS A 98 2.24 0.40 -13.56
CA LYS A 98 3.11 1.55 -13.33
C LYS A 98 4.25 1.24 -12.35
N ALA A 99 4.00 0.43 -11.32
CA ALA A 99 5.02 0.07 -10.34
C ALA A 99 6.02 -0.97 -10.86
N THR A 100 5.62 -1.78 -11.85
CA THR A 100 6.43 -2.88 -12.42
C THR A 100 7.10 -2.51 -13.75
N GLN A 101 6.74 -1.38 -14.35
CA GLN A 101 7.51 -0.79 -15.44
C GLN A 101 8.82 -0.22 -14.88
N GLU A 102 9.89 -1.02 -14.94
CA GLU A 102 11.25 -0.53 -14.82
C GLU A 102 11.61 0.33 -16.04
N LYS A 103 12.43 1.36 -15.79
CA LYS A 103 13.06 2.16 -16.83
C LYS A 103 13.73 1.21 -17.82
N LEU A 104 13.30 1.28 -19.08
CA LEU A 104 14.18 0.91 -20.18
C LEU A 104 15.44 1.77 -20.00
N ASN A 105 16.51 1.15 -19.54
CA ASN A 105 17.85 1.70 -19.70
C ASN A 105 18.23 1.61 -21.17
#